data_AF-A0A0F8YZ71-F1
#
_entry.id   AF-A0A0F8YZ71-F1
#
_cell.length_a   1.000
_cell.length_b   1.000
_cell.length_c   1.000
_cell.angle_alpha   90.00
_cell.angle_beta   90.00
_cell.angle_gamma   90.00
#
_symmetry.space_group_name_H-M   'P 1'
#
loop_
_entity.id
_entity.type
_entity.pdbx_description
1 polymer ?
#
loop_
_entity_poly.entity_id
_entity_poly.type
_entity_poly.pdbx_seq_one_letter_code
_entity_poly.pdbx_strand_id
1 'polypeptide(L)'
;MSEFQRMINSAQTTLIHVMDLKKNDSVLVITDEITKNEGEAFYNAAVEYGCKAKMYSLPEKKRPLIDVPKQMKKLAEGKTIIINAFKGLADETPFRIKWVKSMLATDSIRVGHGAGITKSMMIDGPMNIDYEKMTDTAYKLIKKFDEAKLVHITAPGGTDIIINIEDRAFSTDVKINKKPYMVNLPCGEIWCGPKESEGDGIIVCDGSIGDIGKVKKPLK
;
A
#
# COMPACT_ATOMS: atom_id res chain seq x y z
N MET A 1 -18.64 17.43 10.13
CA MET A 1 -18.21 16.02 10.28
C MET A 1 -16.91 16.00 11.07
N SER A 2 -16.77 15.13 12.08
CA SER A 2 -15.53 15.05 12.88
C SER A 2 -14.36 14.52 12.05
N GLU A 3 -13.11 14.77 12.49
CA GLU A 3 -11.92 14.22 11.83
C GLU A 3 -11.93 12.69 11.81
N PHE A 4 -12.35 12.06 12.91
CA PHE A 4 -12.45 10.60 12.98
C PHE A 4 -13.48 10.05 11.99
N GLN A 5 -14.63 10.71 11.83
CA GLN A 5 -15.61 10.30 10.81
C GLN A 5 -15.05 10.47 9.39
N ARG A 6 -14.24 11.50 9.13
CA ARG A 6 -13.53 11.64 7.85
C ARG A 6 -12.60 10.45 7.61
N MET A 7 -11.86 9.99 8.64
CA MET A 7 -11.00 8.80 8.53
C MET A 7 -11.81 7.54 8.25
N ILE A 8 -12.95 7.35 8.92
CA ILE A 8 -13.85 6.22 8.67
C ILE A 8 -14.32 6.23 7.21
N ASN A 9 -14.75 7.38 6.69
CA ASN A 9 -15.20 7.50 5.31
C ASN A 9 -14.08 7.13 4.31
N SER A 10 -12.87 7.67 4.49
CA SER A 10 -11.72 7.33 3.63
C SER A 10 -11.30 5.86 3.73
N ALA A 11 -11.35 5.29 4.93
CA ALA A 11 -11.10 3.87 5.12
C ALA A 11 -12.17 3.01 4.41
N GLN A 12 -13.44 3.41 4.48
CA GLN A 12 -14.54 2.69 3.84
C GLN A 12 -14.43 2.75 2.31
N THR A 13 -14.15 3.93 1.73
CA THR A 13 -13.94 4.07 0.28
C THR A 13 -12.75 3.24 -0.18
N THR A 14 -11.64 3.25 0.56
CA THR A 14 -10.48 2.39 0.30
C THR A 14 -10.86 0.91 0.30
N LEU A 15 -11.58 0.46 1.34
CA LEU A 15 -12.00 -0.94 1.46
C LEU A 15 -12.89 -1.35 0.29
N ILE A 16 -13.83 -0.50 -0.12
CA ILE A 16 -14.75 -0.78 -1.23
C ILE A 16 -14.02 -0.80 -2.57
N HIS A 17 -13.31 0.27 -2.91
CA HIS A 17 -12.78 0.47 -4.26
C HIS A 17 -11.47 -0.27 -4.48
N VAL A 18 -10.57 -0.25 -3.50
CA VAL A 18 -9.24 -0.88 -3.60
C VAL A 18 -9.30 -2.33 -3.15
N MET A 19 -9.91 -2.61 -1.99
CA MET A 19 -9.91 -3.95 -1.39
C MET A 19 -11.06 -4.87 -1.85
N ASP A 20 -11.92 -4.36 -2.74
CA ASP A 20 -13.14 -5.03 -3.25
C ASP A 20 -14.04 -5.58 -2.13
N LEU A 21 -14.23 -4.80 -1.04
CA LEU A 21 -15.01 -5.21 0.13
C LEU A 21 -16.45 -5.62 -0.25
N LYS A 22 -16.88 -6.78 0.24
CA LYS A 22 -18.24 -7.33 0.14
C LYS A 22 -18.80 -7.60 1.53
N LYS A 23 -20.13 -7.60 1.67
CA LYS A 23 -20.82 -7.79 2.97
C LYS A 23 -20.51 -9.13 3.67
N ASN A 24 -20.13 -10.16 2.91
CA ASN A 24 -19.74 -11.47 3.45
C ASN A 24 -18.26 -11.54 3.85
N ASP A 25 -17.47 -10.48 3.63
CA ASP A 25 -16.08 -10.45 4.04
C ASP A 25 -15.92 -10.45 5.57
N SER A 26 -14.82 -11.01 6.03
CA SER A 26 -14.36 -10.85 7.40
C SER A 26 -13.00 -10.16 7.42
N VAL A 27 -12.97 -9.00 8.08
CA VAL A 27 -11.82 -8.10 8.11
C VAL A 27 -11.04 -8.27 9.41
N LEU A 28 -9.71 -8.32 9.31
CA LEU A 28 -8.81 -8.19 10.46
C LEU A 28 -7.95 -6.95 10.27
N VAL A 29 -8.02 -6.02 11.21
CA VAL A 29 -7.16 -4.85 11.25
C VAL A 29 -6.04 -5.08 12.25
N ILE A 30 -4.80 -4.93 11.80
CA ILE A 30 -3.61 -4.97 12.63
C ILE A 30 -3.15 -3.53 12.86
N THR A 31 -3.05 -3.12 14.12
CA THR A 31 -2.65 -1.77 14.51
C THR A 31 -1.60 -1.83 15.62
N ASP A 32 -1.16 -0.68 16.10
CA ASP A 32 -0.38 -0.55 17.31
C ASP A 32 -0.90 0.64 18.14
N GLU A 33 -0.25 1.01 19.25
CA GLU A 33 -0.71 2.11 20.10
C GLU A 33 -0.61 3.47 19.41
N ILE A 34 0.35 3.64 18.50
CA ILE A 34 0.65 4.91 17.83
C ILE A 34 -0.36 5.18 16.70
N THR A 35 -0.70 4.17 15.91
CA THR A 35 -1.63 4.27 14.79
C THR A 35 -3.02 3.74 15.12
N LYS A 36 -3.35 3.67 16.42
CA LYS A 36 -4.62 3.13 16.92
C LYS A 36 -5.84 3.78 16.27
N ASN A 37 -5.81 5.10 16.08
CA ASN A 37 -6.92 5.83 15.47
C ASN A 37 -7.12 5.43 13.99
N GLU A 38 -6.04 5.26 13.24
CA GLU A 38 -6.05 4.81 11.86
C GLU A 38 -6.58 3.38 11.77
N GLY A 39 -6.13 2.47 12.65
CA GLY A 39 -6.65 1.11 12.76
C GLY A 39 -8.14 1.07 13.12
N GLU A 40 -8.55 1.87 14.10
CA GLU A 40 -9.95 1.98 14.52
C GLU A 40 -10.84 2.53 13.39
N ALA A 41 -10.33 3.46 12.58
CA ALA A 41 -11.07 3.95 11.42
C ALA A 41 -11.36 2.83 10.40
N PHE A 42 -10.39 1.97 10.08
CA PHE A 42 -10.63 0.79 9.23
C PHE A 42 -11.58 -0.23 9.86
N TYR A 43 -11.45 -0.45 11.17
CA TYR A 43 -12.35 -1.36 11.88
C TYR A 43 -13.80 -0.86 11.81
N ASN A 44 -14.04 0.40 12.17
CA ASN A 44 -15.38 1.00 12.13
C ASN A 44 -15.93 1.04 10.71
N ALA A 45 -15.11 1.41 9.72
CA ALA A 45 -15.52 1.41 8.31
C ALA A 45 -16.05 0.05 7.83
N ALA A 46 -15.39 -1.04 8.23
CA ALA A 46 -15.81 -2.40 7.91
C ALA A 46 -17.11 -2.80 8.65
N VAL A 47 -17.24 -2.43 9.93
CA VAL A 47 -18.46 -2.69 10.72
C VAL A 47 -19.66 -1.91 10.15
N GLU A 48 -19.49 -0.62 9.84
CA GLU A 48 -20.53 0.23 9.26
C GLU A 48 -20.99 -0.25 7.87
N TYR A 49 -20.08 -0.86 7.09
CA TYR A 49 -20.43 -1.52 5.83
C TYR A 49 -21.23 -2.83 6.03
N GLY A 50 -21.24 -3.37 7.25
CA GLY A 50 -21.96 -4.59 7.63
C GLY A 50 -21.10 -5.86 7.69
N CYS A 51 -19.78 -5.75 7.71
CA CYS A 51 -18.86 -6.89 7.74
C CYS A 51 -18.49 -7.33 9.16
N LYS A 52 -18.02 -8.58 9.29
CA LYS A 52 -17.43 -9.08 10.55
C LYS A 52 -15.99 -8.57 10.67
N ALA A 53 -15.73 -7.61 11.55
CA ALA A 53 -14.39 -7.09 11.78
C ALA A 53 -13.78 -7.55 13.11
N LYS A 54 -12.46 -7.68 13.17
CA LYS A 54 -11.67 -7.78 14.40
C LYS A 54 -10.46 -6.85 14.31
N MET A 55 -9.94 -6.46 15.46
CA MET A 55 -8.71 -5.67 15.56
C MET A 55 -7.69 -6.39 16.45
N TYR A 56 -6.42 -6.30 16.09
CA TYR A 56 -5.29 -6.79 16.87
C TYR A 56 -4.25 -5.68 17.02
N SER A 57 -3.95 -5.31 18.26
CA SER A 57 -2.87 -4.36 18.55
C SER A 57 -1.56 -5.13 18.75
N LEU A 58 -0.50 -4.70 18.06
CA LEU A 58 0.84 -5.23 18.25
C LEU A 58 1.32 -4.96 19.69
N PRO A 59 2.04 -5.91 20.31
CA PRO A 59 2.50 -5.74 21.69
C PRO A 59 3.69 -4.79 21.76
N GLU A 60 3.45 -3.52 22.11
CA GLU A 60 4.49 -2.46 22.12
C GLU A 60 5.75 -2.84 22.89
N LYS A 61 5.60 -3.47 24.07
CA LYS A 61 6.73 -3.90 24.91
C LYS A 61 7.64 -4.94 24.27
N LYS A 62 7.26 -5.53 23.14
CA LYS A 62 8.03 -6.54 22.41
C LYS A 62 8.58 -6.02 21.09
N ARG A 63 8.38 -4.74 20.77
CA ARG A 63 8.88 -4.13 19.53
C ARG A 63 10.34 -3.70 19.70
N PRO A 64 11.16 -3.78 18.64
CA PRO A 64 10.80 -4.23 17.29
C PRO A 64 10.58 -5.76 17.21
N LEU A 65 9.51 -6.15 16.51
CA LEU A 65 9.21 -7.56 16.24
C LEU A 65 10.09 -8.13 15.12
N ILE A 66 10.60 -9.35 15.34
CA ILE A 66 11.33 -10.14 14.33
C ILE A 66 10.47 -11.29 13.78
N ASP A 67 9.48 -11.74 14.56
CA ASP A 67 8.59 -12.87 14.27
C ASP A 67 7.12 -12.48 14.40
N VAL A 68 6.26 -13.23 13.70
CA VAL A 68 4.81 -13.04 13.74
C VAL A 68 4.25 -13.56 15.06
N PRO A 69 3.55 -12.73 15.86
CA PRO A 69 2.91 -13.21 17.08
C PRO A 69 1.92 -14.34 16.81
N LYS A 70 1.97 -15.44 17.58
CA LYS A 70 1.10 -16.62 17.37
C LYS A 70 -0.39 -16.26 17.39
N GLN A 71 -0.80 -15.36 18.29
CA GLN A 71 -2.17 -14.90 18.40
C GLN A 71 -2.62 -14.12 17.15
N MET A 72 -1.74 -13.29 16.58
CA MET A 72 -1.99 -12.56 15.33
C MET A 72 -2.25 -13.53 14.17
N LYS A 73 -1.42 -14.56 14.04
CA LYS A 73 -1.61 -15.61 13.01
C LYS A 73 -2.94 -16.34 13.20
N LYS A 74 -3.27 -16.75 14.42
CA LYS A 74 -4.54 -17.43 14.72
C LYS A 74 -5.76 -16.56 14.41
N LEU A 75 -5.68 -15.25 14.64
CA LEU A 75 -6.78 -14.32 14.34
C LEU A 75 -7.04 -14.12 12.84
N ALA A 76 -6.02 -14.34 12.00
CA ALA A 76 -6.15 -14.27 10.55
C ALA A 76 -6.85 -15.47 9.93
N GLU A 77 -6.94 -16.61 10.65
CA GLU A 77 -7.64 -17.79 10.18
C GLU A 77 -9.12 -17.47 9.86
N GLY A 78 -9.55 -17.82 8.65
CA GLY A 78 -10.91 -17.58 8.16
C GLY A 78 -11.23 -16.10 7.85
N LYS A 79 -10.23 -15.21 7.81
CA LYS A 79 -10.40 -13.84 7.32
C LYS A 79 -10.30 -13.80 5.80
N THR A 80 -10.92 -12.79 5.19
CA THR A 80 -10.85 -12.55 3.74
C THR A 80 -10.09 -11.27 3.42
N ILE A 81 -10.07 -10.31 4.35
CA ILE A 81 -9.30 -9.06 4.21
C ILE A 81 -8.45 -8.83 5.46
N ILE A 82 -7.20 -8.44 5.26
CA ILE A 82 -6.30 -7.99 6.32
C ILE A 82 -5.80 -6.59 6.00
N ILE A 83 -5.95 -5.69 6.95
CA ILE A 83 -5.40 -4.33 6.87
C ILE A 83 -4.28 -4.21 7.89
N ASN A 84 -3.09 -3.87 7.41
CA ASN A 84 -1.95 -3.52 8.26
C ASN A 84 -1.90 -2.00 8.39
N ALA A 85 -2.26 -1.47 9.55
CA ALA A 85 -2.27 -0.06 9.90
C ALA A 85 -1.48 0.15 11.19
N PHE A 86 -0.20 -0.21 11.18
CA PHE A 86 0.74 -0.04 12.29
C PHE A 86 1.90 0.87 11.89
N LYS A 87 2.60 1.48 12.84
CA LYS A 87 3.82 2.26 12.61
C LYS A 87 4.88 1.42 11.91
N GLY A 88 5.42 1.93 10.80
CA GLY A 88 6.54 1.32 10.09
C GLY A 88 7.86 1.54 10.83
N LEU A 89 8.38 0.50 11.48
CA LEU A 89 9.74 0.49 12.03
C LEU A 89 10.68 -0.25 11.06
N ALA A 90 11.84 0.34 10.76
CA ALA A 90 12.82 -0.25 9.84
C ALA A 90 13.29 -1.64 10.32
N ASP A 91 13.57 -1.77 11.63
CA ASP A 91 14.01 -3.01 12.27
C ASP A 91 12.94 -4.13 12.25
N GLU A 92 11.67 -3.80 11.96
CA GLU A 92 10.58 -4.77 11.85
C GLU A 92 10.38 -5.31 10.43
N THR A 93 11.26 -4.96 9.48
CA THR A 93 11.24 -5.51 8.13
C THR A 93 11.19 -7.04 8.09
N PRO A 94 11.97 -7.79 8.91
CA PRO A 94 11.87 -9.25 8.96
C PRO A 94 10.48 -9.77 9.38
N PHE A 95 9.85 -9.13 10.38
CA PHE A 95 8.49 -9.46 10.81
C PHE A 95 7.49 -9.19 9.68
N ARG A 96 7.54 -8.01 9.05
CA ARG A 96 6.63 -7.61 7.98
C ARG A 96 6.70 -8.58 6.80
N ILE A 97 7.91 -8.96 6.39
CA ILE A 97 8.12 -9.95 5.32
C ILE A 97 7.51 -11.31 5.70
N LYS A 98 7.78 -11.83 6.92
CA LYS A 98 7.21 -13.11 7.37
C LYS A 98 5.68 -13.07 7.41
N TRP A 99 5.11 -11.98 7.92
CA TRP A 99 3.67 -11.79 8.02
C TRP A 99 3.02 -11.75 6.64
N VAL A 100 3.45 -10.84 5.77
CA VAL A 100 2.90 -10.68 4.43
C VAL A 100 3.03 -11.97 3.62
N LYS A 101 4.21 -12.62 3.64
CA LYS A 101 4.40 -13.91 2.96
C LYS A 101 3.41 -14.97 3.45
N SER A 102 3.16 -15.03 4.76
CA SER A 102 2.22 -16.01 5.30
C SER A 102 0.77 -15.77 4.87
N MET A 103 0.38 -14.50 4.65
CA MET A 103 -0.96 -14.16 4.16
C MET A 103 -1.09 -14.38 2.66
N LEU A 104 -0.05 -14.04 1.89
CA LEU A 104 0.02 -14.29 0.45
C LEU A 104 0.10 -15.76 0.08
N ALA A 105 0.56 -16.62 1.00
CA ALA A 105 0.49 -18.07 0.86
C ALA A 105 -0.95 -18.62 0.95
N THR A 106 -1.93 -17.79 1.32
CA THR A 106 -3.35 -18.14 1.27
C THR A 106 -3.96 -17.59 -0.01
N ASP A 107 -4.68 -18.42 -0.75
CA ASP A 107 -5.23 -18.02 -2.06
C ASP A 107 -6.42 -17.06 -1.97
N SER A 108 -6.95 -16.83 -0.77
CA SER A 108 -8.22 -16.13 -0.55
C SER A 108 -8.09 -14.81 0.22
N ILE A 109 -6.93 -14.51 0.83
CA ILE A 109 -6.77 -13.30 1.64
C ILE A 109 -6.29 -12.14 0.79
N ARG A 110 -6.99 -11.01 0.91
CA ARG A 110 -6.62 -9.72 0.34
C ARG A 110 -5.92 -8.86 1.41
N VAL A 111 -4.72 -8.39 1.12
CA VAL A 111 -3.88 -7.65 2.09
C VAL A 111 -3.73 -6.19 1.68
N GLY A 112 -4.23 -5.27 2.51
CA GLY A 112 -3.92 -3.85 2.42
C GLY A 112 -2.77 -3.53 3.36
N HIS A 113 -1.62 -3.14 2.82
CA HIS A 113 -0.42 -2.87 3.61
C HIS A 113 -0.15 -1.37 3.74
N GLY A 114 -0.53 -0.79 4.87
CA GLY A 114 -0.31 0.61 5.23
C GLY A 114 0.59 0.76 6.45
N ALA A 115 1.77 0.15 6.43
CA ALA A 115 2.77 0.39 7.47
C ALA A 115 3.23 1.85 7.43
N GLY A 116 3.09 2.57 8.54
CA GLY A 116 3.37 4.01 8.61
C GLY A 116 2.23 4.90 8.14
N ILE A 117 1.01 4.36 8.03
CA ILE A 117 -0.19 5.15 7.74
C ILE A 117 -0.38 6.24 8.80
N THR A 118 -0.88 7.40 8.36
CA THR A 118 -1.11 8.55 9.23
C THR A 118 -2.51 9.13 9.00
N LYS A 119 -3.05 9.78 10.03
CA LYS A 119 -4.25 10.60 9.95
C LYS A 119 -4.24 11.56 8.76
N SER A 120 -3.13 12.26 8.50
CA SER A 120 -3.03 13.20 7.37
C SER A 120 -3.22 12.50 6.04
N MET A 121 -2.63 11.31 5.84
CA MET A 121 -2.85 10.51 4.63
C MET A 121 -4.33 10.14 4.45
N MET A 122 -5.03 9.83 5.54
CA MET A 122 -6.45 9.45 5.55
C MET A 122 -7.41 10.61 5.33
N ILE A 123 -7.06 11.82 5.74
CA ILE A 123 -7.99 12.96 5.80
C ILE A 123 -7.75 13.95 4.66
N ASP A 124 -6.49 14.32 4.42
CA ASP A 124 -6.11 15.39 3.48
C ASP A 124 -5.20 14.87 2.35
N GLY A 125 -4.74 13.63 2.48
CA GLY A 125 -3.77 13.01 1.60
C GLY A 125 -4.35 11.93 0.67
N PRO A 126 -3.48 11.04 0.18
CA PRO A 126 -3.78 10.15 -0.95
C PRO A 126 -4.83 9.06 -0.68
N MET A 127 -5.30 8.88 0.55
CA MET A 127 -6.39 7.92 0.84
C MET A 127 -7.78 8.54 0.70
N ASN A 128 -7.88 9.88 0.66
CA ASN A 128 -9.12 10.62 0.50
C ASN A 128 -9.22 11.19 -0.92
N ILE A 129 -9.29 10.29 -1.89
CA ILE A 129 -9.31 10.62 -3.32
C ILE A 129 -10.49 9.95 -4.02
N ASP A 130 -10.76 10.39 -5.25
CA ASP A 130 -11.66 9.70 -6.17
C ASP A 130 -10.95 8.46 -6.76
N TYR A 131 -11.22 7.31 -6.13
CA TYR A 131 -10.64 6.03 -6.52
C TYR A 131 -11.05 5.56 -7.93
N GLU A 132 -12.25 5.93 -8.40
CA GLU A 132 -12.70 5.58 -9.75
C GLU A 132 -11.90 6.37 -10.78
N LYS A 133 -11.74 7.67 -10.56
CA LYS A 133 -10.89 8.53 -11.40
C LYS A 133 -9.42 8.11 -11.38
N MET A 134 -8.89 7.73 -10.21
CA MET A 134 -7.53 7.19 -10.11
C MET A 134 -7.38 5.91 -10.95
N THR A 135 -8.33 4.98 -10.79
CA THR A 135 -8.34 3.70 -11.52
C THR A 135 -8.39 3.91 -13.04
N ASP A 136 -9.31 4.76 -13.51
CA ASP A 136 -9.43 5.12 -14.93
C ASP A 136 -8.14 5.77 -15.48
N THR A 137 -7.55 6.69 -14.72
CA THR A 137 -6.29 7.34 -15.09
C THR A 137 -5.15 6.33 -15.20
N ALA A 138 -5.03 5.40 -14.25
CA ALA A 138 -4.00 4.37 -14.25
C ALA A 138 -4.11 3.45 -15.48
N TYR A 139 -5.32 2.95 -15.80
CA TYR A 139 -5.51 2.10 -16.98
C TYR A 139 -5.31 2.85 -18.30
N LYS A 140 -5.68 4.14 -18.38
CA LYS A 140 -5.35 4.98 -19.54
C LYS A 140 -3.85 5.15 -19.73
N LEU A 141 -3.09 5.31 -18.64
CA LEU A 141 -1.63 5.39 -18.70
C LEU A 141 -1.01 4.06 -19.12
N ILE A 142 -1.44 2.94 -18.53
CA ILE A 142 -0.98 1.59 -18.94
C ILE A 142 -1.22 1.38 -20.43
N LYS A 143 -2.40 1.75 -20.94
CA LYS A 143 -2.70 1.66 -22.38
C LYS A 143 -1.82 2.55 -23.25
N LYS A 144 -1.37 3.71 -22.76
CA LYS A 144 -0.43 4.58 -23.49
C LYS A 144 0.98 3.99 -23.56
N PHE A 145 1.34 3.15 -22.60
CA PHE A 145 2.60 2.40 -22.62
C PHE A 145 2.51 1.10 -23.42
N ASP A 146 1.32 0.73 -23.90
CA ASP A 146 1.17 -0.40 -24.81
C ASP A 146 2.01 -0.15 -26.07
N GLU A 147 2.82 -1.13 -26.45
CA GLU A 147 3.81 -1.06 -27.55
C GLU A 147 4.96 -0.04 -27.36
N ALA A 148 5.02 0.70 -26.25
CA ALA A 148 6.15 1.58 -25.98
C ALA A 148 7.42 0.76 -25.73
N LYS A 149 8.51 1.15 -26.40
CA LYS A 149 9.82 0.45 -26.30
C LYS A 149 10.81 1.19 -25.42
N LEU A 150 10.80 2.51 -25.47
CA LEU A 150 11.74 3.37 -24.76
C LEU A 150 10.95 4.43 -24.00
N VAL A 151 11.39 4.73 -22.78
CA VAL A 151 10.92 5.89 -22.01
C VAL A 151 12.09 6.84 -21.86
N HIS A 152 11.90 8.08 -22.28
CA HIS A 152 12.84 9.18 -22.04
C HIS A 152 12.34 10.02 -20.88
N ILE A 153 13.10 10.05 -19.78
CA ILE A 153 12.74 10.76 -18.56
C ILE A 153 13.67 11.94 -18.40
N THR A 154 13.10 13.15 -18.38
CA THR A 154 13.83 14.40 -18.12
C THR A 154 13.24 15.12 -16.92
N ALA A 155 14.07 15.73 -16.07
CA ALA A 155 13.61 16.61 -15.00
C ALA A 155 14.52 17.83 -14.81
N PRO A 156 14.01 18.98 -14.30
CA PRO A 156 14.79 20.21 -14.13
C PRO A 156 16.05 20.05 -13.26
N GLY A 157 16.06 19.07 -12.35
CA GLY A 157 17.22 18.74 -11.51
C GLY A 157 18.40 18.12 -12.27
N GLY A 158 18.27 17.83 -13.57
CA GLY A 158 19.32 17.26 -14.41
C GLY A 158 19.19 15.76 -14.67
N THR A 159 18.05 15.16 -14.30
CA THR A 159 17.69 13.82 -14.79
C THR A 159 17.49 13.90 -16.30
N ASP A 160 18.16 13.03 -17.02
CA ASP A 160 18.05 12.82 -18.46
C ASP A 160 18.49 11.39 -18.75
N ILE A 161 17.53 10.47 -18.83
CA ILE A 161 17.78 9.04 -18.98
C ILE A 161 16.80 8.40 -19.96
N ILE A 162 17.31 7.52 -20.81
CA ILE A 162 16.51 6.64 -21.66
C ILE A 162 16.53 5.24 -21.07
N ILE A 163 15.36 4.63 -20.94
CA ILE A 163 15.18 3.30 -20.36
C ILE A 163 14.38 2.43 -21.33
N ASN A 164 14.85 1.20 -21.60
CA ASN A 164 14.13 0.24 -22.42
C ASN A 164 13.07 -0.53 -21.60
N ILE A 165 11.84 -0.50 -22.11
CA ILE A 165 10.64 -1.18 -21.56
C ILE A 165 9.95 -2.08 -22.60
N GLU A 166 10.60 -2.34 -23.74
CA GLU A 166 10.10 -3.23 -24.78
C GLU A 166 9.76 -4.61 -24.20
N ASP A 167 8.59 -5.11 -24.58
CA ASP A 167 8.02 -6.39 -24.13
C ASP A 167 7.81 -6.49 -22.61
N ARG A 168 7.69 -5.36 -21.89
CA ARG A 168 7.40 -5.34 -20.44
C ARG A 168 5.92 -5.09 -20.17
N ALA A 169 5.32 -6.00 -19.41
CA ALA A 169 3.97 -5.83 -18.87
C ALA A 169 3.96 -4.86 -17.69
N PHE A 170 3.03 -3.91 -17.70
CA PHE A 170 2.79 -3.01 -16.58
C PHE A 170 1.85 -3.62 -15.54
N SER A 171 2.14 -3.35 -14.28
CA SER A 171 1.35 -3.70 -13.10
C SER A 171 0.86 -2.45 -12.40
N THR A 172 -0.16 -2.60 -11.54
CA THR A 172 -0.72 -1.50 -10.75
C THR A 172 -1.34 -2.02 -9.45
N ASP A 173 -1.40 -1.18 -8.42
CA ASP A 173 -2.01 -1.47 -7.13
C ASP A 173 -3.33 -0.71 -6.90
N VAL A 174 -3.86 0.00 -7.91
CA VAL A 174 -5.11 0.78 -7.79
C VAL A 174 -6.34 -0.06 -7.41
N LYS A 175 -6.27 -1.38 -7.61
CA LYS A 175 -7.30 -2.35 -7.20
C LYS A 175 -6.70 -3.73 -7.00
N ILE A 176 -7.17 -4.46 -5.99
CA ILE A 176 -6.73 -5.82 -5.66
C ILE A 176 -7.32 -6.91 -6.58
N ASN A 177 -7.06 -6.83 -7.88
CA ASN A 177 -7.72 -7.70 -8.86
C ASN A 177 -6.90 -8.91 -9.34
N LYS A 178 -5.63 -9.02 -8.96
CA LYS A 178 -4.73 -10.10 -9.40
C LYS A 178 -3.87 -10.60 -8.24
N LYS A 179 -3.42 -11.86 -8.35
CA LYS A 179 -2.45 -12.43 -7.42
C LYS A 179 -1.05 -11.84 -7.67
N PRO A 180 -0.22 -11.66 -6.62
CA PRO A 180 -0.58 -11.81 -5.20
C PRO A 180 -1.57 -10.73 -4.76
N TYR A 181 -2.60 -11.10 -3.97
CA TYR A 181 -3.64 -10.17 -3.53
C TYR A 181 -3.12 -9.25 -2.41
N MET A 182 -2.27 -8.31 -2.79
CA MET A 182 -1.73 -7.29 -1.90
C MET A 182 -1.61 -5.96 -2.62
N VAL A 183 -1.95 -4.89 -1.89
CA VAL A 183 -1.79 -3.50 -2.32
C VAL A 183 -1.15 -2.69 -1.20
N ASN A 184 -0.47 -1.60 -1.55
CA ASN A 184 -0.04 -0.62 -0.56
C ASN A 184 -1.21 0.28 -0.18
N LEU A 185 -1.18 0.82 1.04
CA LEU A 185 -2.12 1.85 1.48
C LEU A 185 -1.30 3.02 2.03
N PRO A 186 -1.23 4.16 1.33
CA PRO A 186 -1.93 4.50 0.07
C PRO A 186 -1.44 3.71 -1.16
N CYS A 187 -2.32 3.54 -2.15
CA CYS A 187 -2.02 2.98 -3.48
C CYS A 187 -2.07 4.08 -4.56
N GLY A 188 -1.78 3.72 -5.82
CA GLY A 188 -1.94 4.64 -6.95
C GLY A 188 -0.87 4.52 -8.03
N GLU A 189 -0.03 3.49 -7.97
CA GLU A 189 1.14 3.37 -8.83
C GLU A 189 0.81 2.51 -10.07
N ILE A 190 1.50 2.83 -11.17
CA ILE A 190 1.70 1.89 -12.28
C ILE A 190 3.20 1.68 -12.43
N TRP A 191 3.63 0.46 -12.70
CA TRP A 191 5.06 0.17 -12.82
C TRP A 191 5.34 -1.02 -13.74
N CYS A 192 6.54 -1.04 -14.29
CA CYS A 192 7.16 -2.23 -14.87
C CYS A 192 8.64 -2.25 -14.50
N GLY A 193 9.26 -3.43 -14.53
CA GLY A 193 10.72 -3.53 -14.49
C GLY A 193 11.29 -3.23 -15.87
N PRO A 194 12.32 -2.36 -15.99
CA PRO A 194 12.97 -2.11 -17.28
C PRO A 194 13.82 -3.31 -17.71
N LYS A 195 14.32 -3.31 -18.95
CA LYS A 195 15.39 -4.21 -19.38
C LYS A 195 16.66 -3.89 -18.59
N GLU A 196 17.16 -4.90 -17.88
CA GLU A 196 18.08 -4.77 -16.74
C GLU A 196 19.43 -4.14 -17.13
N SER A 197 19.84 -4.28 -18.39
CA SER A 197 21.11 -3.75 -18.93
C SER A 197 20.93 -2.64 -19.98
N GLU A 198 19.73 -2.08 -20.12
CA GLU A 198 19.39 -1.15 -21.21
C GLU A 198 18.81 0.16 -20.69
N GLY A 199 19.60 0.84 -19.87
CA GLY A 199 19.37 2.23 -19.46
C GLY A 199 20.64 3.05 -19.68
N ASP A 200 20.50 4.23 -20.28
CA ASP A 200 21.60 5.14 -20.57
C ASP A 200 21.23 6.58 -20.21
N GLY A 201 22.10 7.23 -19.44
CA GLY A 201 21.91 8.61 -19.00
C GLY A 201 22.10 8.82 -17.50
N ILE A 202 21.43 9.84 -16.97
CA ILE A 202 21.62 10.38 -15.63
C ILE A 202 20.29 10.40 -14.89
N ILE A 203 20.27 9.87 -13.66
CA ILE A 203 19.19 10.09 -12.70
C ILE A 203 19.69 11.03 -11.63
N VAL A 204 18.90 12.06 -11.32
CA VAL A 204 19.15 12.95 -10.18
C VAL A 204 18.02 12.78 -9.18
N CYS A 205 18.37 12.41 -7.94
CA CYS A 205 17.44 12.37 -6.81
C CYS A 205 17.52 13.67 -6.02
N ASP A 206 16.45 14.46 -6.04
CA ASP A 206 16.26 15.67 -5.22
C ASP A 206 15.13 15.51 -4.17
N GLY A 207 14.56 14.31 -4.08
CA GLY A 207 13.46 13.93 -3.18
C GLY A 207 13.91 13.08 -2.00
N SER A 208 13.08 12.10 -1.63
CA SER A 208 13.37 11.14 -0.56
C SER A 208 13.89 9.82 -1.12
N ILE A 209 14.89 9.26 -0.46
CA ILE A 209 15.35 7.87 -0.67
C ILE A 209 14.91 7.07 0.55
N GLY A 210 14.29 5.89 0.35
CA GLY A 210 13.58 5.13 1.39
C GLY A 210 14.16 5.22 2.80
N ASP A 211 15.30 4.58 3.05
CA ASP A 211 15.92 4.52 4.40
C ASP A 211 16.72 5.77 4.79
N ILE A 212 16.91 6.72 3.86
CA ILE A 212 17.71 7.93 4.06
C ILE A 212 16.82 9.15 4.36
N GLY A 213 15.57 9.11 3.89
CA GLY A 213 14.66 10.25 3.91
C GLY A 213 15.01 11.29 2.85
N LYS A 214 14.56 12.53 3.07
CA LYS A 214 14.78 13.66 2.15
C LYS A 214 16.27 13.97 2.03
N VAL A 215 16.79 14.00 0.80
CA VAL A 215 18.20 14.36 0.55
C VAL A 215 18.45 15.84 0.84
N LYS A 216 19.66 16.17 1.33
CA LYS A 216 20.04 17.55 1.66
C LYS A 216 20.35 18.41 0.43
N LYS A 217 20.76 17.77 -0.66
CA LYS A 217 21.06 18.35 -1.97
C LYS A 217 20.85 17.29 -3.04
N PRO A 218 20.62 17.66 -4.31
CA PRO A 218 20.49 16.70 -5.40
C PRO A 218 21.66 15.72 -5.45
N LEU A 219 21.34 14.43 -5.58
CA LEU A 219 22.30 13.33 -5.73
C LEU A 219 22.23 12.80 -7.15
N LYS A 220 23.37 12.75 -7.81
CA LYS A 220 23.55 12.19 -9.15
C LYS A 220 24.12 10.78 -9.05
#